data_AF-A0A074X3B3-F1
#
_entry.id   AF-A0A074X3B3-F1
#
_cell.length_a   1.000
_cell.length_b   1.000
_cell.length_c   1.000
_cell.angle_alpha   90.00
_cell.angle_beta   90.00
_cell.angle_gamma   90.00
#
_symmetry.space_group_name_H-M   'P 1'
#
loop_
_entity.id
_entity.type
_entity.pdbx_description
1 polymer ?
#
loop_
_entity_poly.entity_id
_entity_poly.type
_entity_poly.pdbx_seq_one_letter_code
_entity_poly.pdbx_strand_id
1 'polypeptide(L)' 'QVNFINALPTGYTVFMRVEYTSTSEKDPSFRMAYVFGHPSGGTFDSMRSFSRHVLGILQDSVGVCNCRLC' A
#
# COMPACT_ATOMS: atom_id res chain seq x y z
N GLN A 1 -11.75 -16.07 -6.95
CA GLN A 1 -12.26 -14.96 -7.78
C GLN A 1 -11.73 -13.68 -7.17
N VAL A 2 -10.84 -12.97 -7.85
CA VAL A 2 -10.23 -11.74 -7.34
C VAL A 2 -10.71 -10.61 -8.24
N ASN A 3 -11.71 -9.85 -7.78
CA ASN A 3 -12.41 -8.87 -8.60
C ASN A 3 -12.32 -7.50 -7.92
N PHE A 4 -11.16 -6.84 -8.06
CA PHE A 4 -10.97 -5.45 -7.64
C PHE A 4 -10.68 -4.58 -8.87
N ILE A 5 -11.73 -4.19 -9.59
CA ILE A 5 -11.65 -3.12 -10.61
C ILE A 5 -11.93 -1.81 -9.86
N ASN A 6 -10.97 -0.88 -9.86
CA ASN A 6 -11.03 0.41 -9.14
C ASN A 6 -11.06 0.33 -7.60
N ALA A 7 -10.68 -0.81 -7.01
CA ALA A 7 -10.64 -0.99 -5.55
C ALA A 7 -9.37 -1.71 -5.11
N LEU A 8 -9.02 -1.59 -3.82
CA LEU A 8 -7.96 -2.38 -3.21
C LEU A 8 -8.43 -3.81 -2.93
N PRO A 9 -7.50 -4.78 -2.80
CA PRO A 9 -7.86 -6.09 -2.31
C PRO A 9 -8.56 -6.05 -0.94
N THR A 10 -9.49 -6.98 -0.70
CA THR A 10 -10.17 -7.11 0.59
C THR A 10 -9.15 -7.18 1.73
N GLY A 11 -9.36 -6.37 2.77
CA GLY A 11 -8.45 -6.27 3.91
C GLY A 11 -7.35 -5.22 3.76
N TYR A 12 -7.21 -4.59 2.57
CA TYR A 12 -6.26 -3.52 2.35
C TYR A 12 -6.93 -2.15 2.36
N THR A 13 -6.21 -1.16 2.87
CA THR A 13 -6.65 0.23 2.92
C THR A 13 -5.48 1.18 2.68
N VAL A 14 -5.75 2.34 2.09
CA VAL A 14 -4.75 3.39 1.85
C VAL A 14 -4.96 4.52 2.84
N PHE A 15 -3.89 4.89 3.54
CA PHE A 15 -3.85 6.12 4.34
C PHE A 15 -2.86 7.11 3.72
N MET A 16 -3.34 8.34 3.55
CA MET A 16 -2.50 9.45 3.12
C MET A 16 -1.89 10.10 4.36
N ARG A 17 -0.56 10.06 4.47
CA ARG A 17 0.18 10.87 5.41
C ARG A 17 0.57 12.17 4.72
N VAL A 18 0.14 13.27 5.29
CA VAL A 18 0.51 14.62 4.87
C VAL A 18 1.56 15.11 5.86
N GLU A 19 2.74 15.46 5.35
CA GLU A 19 3.82 16.02 6.16
C GLU A 19 4.00 17.49 5.80
N TYR A 20 3.87 18.33 6.81
CA TYR A 20 4.11 19.77 6.71
C TYR A 20 5.49 20.06 7.28
N THR A 21 6.37 20.69 6.50
CA THR A 21 7.54 21.33 7.10
C THR A 21 7.06 22.52 7.93
N SER A 22 7.69 22.75 9.09
CA SER A 22 7.27 23.71 10.13
C SER A 22 7.06 25.17 9.67
N THR A 23 7.39 25.50 8.43
CA THR A 23 7.33 26.85 7.86
C THR A 23 6.04 27.15 7.08
N SER A 24 5.18 26.18 6.78
CA SER A 24 3.89 26.47 6.11
C SER A 24 2.86 25.36 6.30
N GLU A 25 1.79 25.64 7.05
CA GLU A 25 0.60 24.77 7.14
C GLU A 25 -0.28 24.84 5.87
N LYS A 26 0.03 25.74 4.93
CA LYS A 26 -0.79 26.00 3.75
C LYS A 26 -0.42 25.13 2.54
N ASP A 27 0.80 24.61 2.49
CA ASP A 27 1.26 23.77 1.38
C ASP A 27 2.05 22.58 1.92
N PRO A 28 1.50 21.36 1.82
CA PRO A 28 2.19 20.19 2.34
C PRO A 28 3.43 19.88 1.51
N SER A 29 4.57 19.85 2.18
CA SER A 29 5.87 19.57 1.58
C SER A 29 5.95 18.16 0.99
N PHE A 30 5.18 17.21 1.54
CA PHE A 30 5.17 15.84 1.08
C PHE A 30 3.84 15.12 1.35
N ARG A 31 3.45 14.24 0.41
CA ARG A 31 2.31 13.34 0.51
C ARG A 31 2.76 11.91 0.29
N MET A 32 2.60 11.08 1.31
CA MET A 32 2.89 9.65 1.26
C MET A 32 1.61 8.83 1.31
N ALA A 33 1.49 7.85 0.42
CA ALA A 33 0.39 6.89 0.44
C ALA A 33 0.89 5.56 1.04
N TYR A 34 0.40 5.23 2.23
CA TYR A 34 0.70 3.96 2.87
C TYR A 34 -0.42 2.96 2.61
N VAL A 35 -0.08 1.70 2.29
CA VAL A 35 -1.04 0.61 2.14
C VAL A 35 -0.90 -0.35 3.31
N PHE A 36 -1.98 -0.48 4.07
CA PHE A 36 -2.11 -1.38 5.22
C PHE A 36 -2.87 -2.64 4.81
N GLY A 37 -2.73 -3.71 5.60
CA GLY A 37 -3.46 -4.98 5.38
C GLY A 37 -2.57 -6.20 5.10
N HIS A 38 -1.24 -6.04 5.08
CA HIS A 38 -0.36 -7.19 4.88
C HIS A 38 -0.44 -8.16 6.07
N PRO A 39 -0.52 -9.50 5.84
CA PRO A 39 -0.66 -10.48 6.93
C PRO A 39 0.45 -10.47 7.98
N SER A 40 1.66 -10.02 7.63
CA SER A 40 2.77 -9.85 8.61
C SER A 40 2.58 -8.69 9.59
N GLY A 41 1.53 -7.88 9.43
CA GLY A 41 1.29 -6.65 10.19
C GLY A 41 2.08 -5.44 9.67
N GLY A 42 2.98 -5.63 8.70
CA GLY A 42 3.74 -4.55 8.06
C GLY A 42 2.89 -3.65 7.14
N THR A 43 3.48 -2.54 6.73
CA THR A 43 2.84 -1.54 5.85
C THR A 43 3.72 -1.26 4.63
N PHE A 44 3.09 -1.09 3.46
CA PHE A 44 3.76 -0.61 2.26
C PHE A 44 3.78 0.91 2.26
N ASP A 45 4.93 1.49 1.96
CA ASP A 45 5.17 2.95 1.94
C ASP A 45 4.78 3.63 0.62
N SER A 46 4.34 2.85 -0.37
CA SER A 46 3.92 3.33 -1.67
C SER A 46 3.11 2.29 -2.43
N MET A 47 2.34 2.73 -3.42
CA MET A 47 1.69 1.82 -4.38
C MET A 47 2.71 0.98 -5.16
N ARG A 48 3.92 1.50 -5.37
CA ARG A 48 5.02 0.76 -6.03
C ARG A 48 5.50 -0.42 -5.18
N SER A 49 5.69 -0.23 -3.88
CA SER A 49 6.10 -1.32 -3.00
C SER A 49 4.97 -2.34 -2.79
N PHE A 50 3.72 -1.90 -2.89
CA PHE A 50 2.54 -2.77 -2.84
C PHE A 50 2.30 -3.61 -4.11
N SER A 51 2.63 -3.08 -5.30
CA SER A 51 2.23 -3.70 -6.59
C SER A 51 2.64 -5.16 -6.74
N ARG A 52 3.85 -5.51 -6.28
CA ARG A 52 4.35 -6.89 -6.32
C ARG A 52 3.51 -7.85 -5.49
N HIS A 53 3.04 -7.39 -4.33
CA HIS A 53 2.19 -8.19 -3.47
C HIS A 53 0.79 -8.35 -4.07
N VAL A 54 0.24 -7.27 -4.66
CA VAL A 54 -1.04 -7.33 -5.39
C VAL A 54 -1.01 -8.33 -6.53
N LEU A 55 0.08 -8.36 -7.31
CA LEU A 55 0.24 -9.35 -8.38
C LEU A 55 0.17 -10.79 -7.83
N GLY A 56 0.80 -11.04 -6.67
CA GLY A 56 0.69 -12.32 -5.98
C GLY A 56 -0.74 -12.67 -5.57
N ILE A 57 -1.51 -11.70 -5.06
CA ILE A 57 -2.94 -11.90 -4.74
C ILE A 57 -3.76 -12.20 -6.00
N LEU A 58 -3.56 -11.43 -7.06
CA LEU A 58 -4.30 -11.59 -8.33
C LEU A 58 -4.03 -12.93 -9.00
N GLN A 59 -2.81 -13.46 -8.86
CA GLN A 59 -2.37 -14.73 -9.42
C GLN A 59 -2.54 -15.92 -8.47
N ASP A 60 -3.11 -15.70 -7.28
CA ASP A 60 -3.22 -16.71 -6.22
C ASP A 60 -1.86 -17.37 -5.87
N SER A 61 -0.79 -16.58 -5.91
CA SER A 61 0.61 -17.02 -5.73
C SER A 61 1.29 -16.36 -4.53
N VAL A 62 0.50 -15.90 -3.54
CA VAL A 62 1.01 -15.21 -2.33
C VAL A 62 2.02 -16.08 -1.56
N GLY A 63 1.87 -17.41 -1.57
CA GLY A 63 2.78 -18.35 -0.90
C GLY A 63 4.23 -18.34 -1.41
N VAL A 64 4.49 -17.76 -2.59
CA VAL A 64 5.84 -17.58 -3.16
C VAL A 64 6.16 -16.10 -3.43
N CYS A 65 5.40 -15.19 -2.83
CA CYS A 65 5.60 -13.76 -3.02
C CYS A 65 6.95 -13.30 -2.44
N ASN A 66 7.66 -12.45 -3.19
CA ASN A 66 8.93 -11.85 -2.80
C ASN A 66 8.82 -10.31 -2.68
N CYS A 67 7.69 -9.83 -2.16
CA CYS A 67 7.58 -8.43 -1.75
C CYS A 67 8.36 -8.19 -0.45
N ARG A 68 8.62 -6.93 -0.11
CA ARG A 68 9.41 -6.55 1.08
C ARG A 68 8.85 -7.12 2.41
N LEU A 69 7.56 -7.42 2.46
CA LEU A 69 6.86 -7.83 3.68
C LEU A 69 6.58 -9.34 3.78
N CYS A 70 6.79 -10.10 2.69
CA CYS A 70 6.72 -11.57 2.64
C CYS A 70 8.10 -12.15 2.94
#